data_AF-A0A254QIP4-F1
#
_entry.id   AF-A0A254QIP4-F1
#
_cell.length_a   1.000
_cell.length_b   1.000
_cell.length_c   1.000
_cell.angle_alpha   90.00
_cell.angle_beta   90.00
_cell.angle_gamma   90.00
#
_symmetry.space_group_name_H-M   'P 1'
#
loop_
_entity.id
_entity.type
_entity.pdbx_description
1 polymer ?
#
loop_
_entity_poly.entity_id
_entity_poly.type
_entity_poly.pdbx_seq_one_letter_code
_entity_poly.pdbx_strand_id
1 'polypeptide(L)'
;MSTINSPRDLTGRFGGQGAYTAEAPAPATMFTRLQDTEPNLRAALSVAITQLTGIAAAEEEAPVPAALIAASPGAGKSRLARELLETFAGDTPVVFHAPTLALCKEAADHAREIGGVAHVIRGRFATDTAESDKQMCRKPALVARGISLGLNIRESFCFNDEARCEFAGSCAWLRQFEPDRTVGHRYMATSYLGYPDPDAYDGVLRVVDETFWAQQLSFVTIGIDEFRQPRTFMKHFARHGQKVESRVKAHADLIGAAQALVDALITGRSPLDLPYSAEDYQAFARLEYAAQADIPAPTPEQSETEQSQLLTRAEDAQRHVSWYASVWVCLAAAKEAGRTTIERLRLFQTNGRIAIRVCRKHPSRHRQPMLLLDADADPEILGALEIDLQRTTNMVLRPNAEVVQVHDRRMTHGSLLQGTDLREAWRRVIRREVLSDQVEQGGGVLVGASRKIVLRFFEDAGH
;
A
#
# COMPACT_ATOMS: atom_id res chain seq x y z
N MET A 1 -6.11 25.00 49.74
CA MET A 1 -6.58 25.43 48.41
C MET A 1 -5.61 24.86 47.39
N SER A 2 -6.06 23.93 46.55
CA SER A 2 -5.19 23.30 45.54
C SER A 2 -5.19 24.13 44.26
N THR A 3 -4.03 24.65 43.88
CA THR A 3 -3.87 25.43 42.64
C THR A 3 -3.86 24.48 41.45
N ILE A 4 -5.02 24.27 40.84
CA ILE A 4 -5.16 23.57 39.56
C ILE A 4 -4.51 24.45 38.49
N ASN A 5 -3.35 24.03 37.98
CA ASN A 5 -2.68 24.73 36.90
C ASN A 5 -3.54 24.66 35.62
N SER A 6 -3.68 25.81 34.97
CA SER A 6 -4.54 26.00 33.79
C SER A 6 -4.07 25.14 32.61
N PRO A 7 -4.96 24.65 31.71
CA PRO A 7 -4.59 23.88 30.53
C PRO A 7 -3.90 24.76 29.48
N ARG A 8 -2.65 25.12 29.80
CA ARG A 8 -1.61 25.78 28.98
C ARG A 8 -1.92 27.26 28.59
N ASP A 9 -1.00 28.09 28.09
CA ASP A 9 0.33 27.94 27.46
C ASP A 9 1.50 28.57 28.26
N LEU A 10 2.42 29.46 27.82
CA LEU A 10 2.45 30.41 26.68
C LEU A 10 3.25 29.97 25.43
N THR A 11 3.85 28.78 25.43
CA THR A 11 4.49 28.17 24.23
C THR A 11 4.08 26.71 23.98
N GLY A 12 2.94 26.27 24.53
CA GLY A 12 2.35 25.00 24.11
C GLY A 12 0.94 24.88 24.64
N ARG A 13 -0.09 25.25 23.83
CA ARG A 13 -1.50 25.40 24.26
C ARG A 13 -2.38 24.17 24.04
N PHE A 14 -3.40 24.01 24.90
CA PHE A 14 -4.64 23.25 24.69
C PHE A 14 -5.76 24.10 25.29
N GLY A 15 -5.90 25.28 24.71
CA GLY A 15 -6.98 26.22 24.90
C GLY A 15 -7.23 26.82 23.52
N GLY A 16 -8.45 26.72 23.01
CA GLY A 16 -8.75 27.01 21.61
C GLY A 16 -9.84 26.07 21.08
N GLN A 17 -10.44 26.45 19.95
CA GLN A 17 -11.52 25.65 19.34
C GLN A 17 -11.01 24.26 18.95
N GLY A 18 -11.61 23.22 19.54
CA GLY A 18 -11.14 21.83 19.45
C GLY A 18 -11.09 21.12 20.81
N ALA A 19 -10.99 21.87 21.91
CA ALA A 19 -11.15 21.33 23.26
C ALA A 19 -12.65 21.19 23.62
N TYR A 20 -13.32 20.17 23.08
CA TYR A 20 -14.67 19.79 23.48
C TYR A 20 -14.62 18.91 24.74
N THR A 21 -15.47 19.21 25.73
CA THR A 21 -15.83 18.22 26.76
C THR A 21 -16.50 17.04 26.08
N ALA A 22 -15.86 15.88 26.08
CA ALA A 22 -16.51 14.63 25.69
C ALA A 22 -17.65 14.33 26.70
N GLU A 23 -18.86 14.12 26.21
CA GLU A 23 -20.04 13.86 27.05
C GLU A 23 -19.92 12.55 27.86
N ALA A 24 -19.10 11.62 27.39
CA ALA A 24 -18.70 10.42 28.10
C ALA A 24 -17.18 10.39 28.30
N PRO A 25 -16.68 9.85 29.43
CA PRO A 25 -15.27 9.53 29.58
C PRO A 25 -14.86 8.51 28.51
N ALA A 26 -13.65 8.62 27.98
CA ALA A 26 -13.11 7.61 27.06
C ALA A 26 -13.16 6.22 27.73
N PRO A 27 -13.58 5.16 27.01
CA PRO A 27 -13.66 3.82 27.57
C PRO A 27 -12.30 3.39 28.10
N ALA A 28 -12.27 2.83 29.31
CA ALA A 28 -11.02 2.44 29.95
C ALA A 28 -10.34 1.32 29.15
N THR A 29 -9.12 1.57 28.67
CA THR A 29 -8.32 0.56 27.96
C THR A 29 -8.03 -0.63 28.87
N MET A 30 -8.58 -1.80 28.52
CA MET A 30 -8.26 -3.05 29.20
C MET A 30 -6.89 -3.55 28.74
N PHE A 31 -5.88 -3.43 29.60
CA PHE A 31 -4.55 -3.95 29.32
C PHE A 31 -4.44 -5.44 29.63
N THR A 32 -3.90 -6.22 28.71
CA THR A 32 -3.46 -7.59 28.95
C THR A 32 -2.27 -7.58 29.91
N ARG A 33 -2.27 -8.48 30.92
CA ARG A 33 -1.12 -8.62 31.83
C ARG A 33 0.03 -9.29 31.09
N LEU A 34 1.27 -8.85 31.34
CA LEU A 34 2.46 -9.39 30.66
C LEU A 34 2.58 -10.91 30.79
N GLN A 35 2.33 -11.46 31.97
CA GLN A 35 2.32 -12.91 32.24
C GLN A 35 1.31 -13.71 31.39
N ASP A 36 0.18 -13.09 31.01
CA ASP A 36 -0.88 -13.74 30.24
C ASP A 36 -0.69 -13.53 28.73
N THR A 37 0.28 -12.70 28.32
CA THR A 37 0.48 -12.28 26.93
C THR A 37 0.98 -13.43 26.06
N GLU A 38 2.10 -14.07 26.40
CA GLU A 38 2.61 -15.19 25.59
C GLU A 38 1.62 -16.36 25.52
N PRO A 39 1.02 -16.84 26.63
CA PRO A 39 0.02 -17.92 26.57
C PRO A 39 -1.18 -17.60 25.68
N ASN A 40 -1.77 -16.41 25.82
CA ASN A 40 -2.92 -16.00 25.02
C ASN A 40 -2.56 -15.83 23.54
N LEU A 41 -1.39 -15.26 23.25
CA LEU A 41 -0.92 -15.03 21.89
C LEU A 41 -0.58 -16.37 21.19
N ARG A 42 0.06 -17.30 21.91
CA ARG A 42 0.34 -18.67 21.44
C ARG A 42 -0.95 -19.42 21.14
N ALA A 43 -1.94 -19.38 22.05
CA ALA A 43 -3.24 -20.02 21.84
C ALA A 43 -4.00 -19.42 20.64
N ALA A 44 -4.04 -18.09 20.52
CA ALA A 44 -4.71 -17.41 19.41
C ALA A 44 -4.06 -17.71 18.05
N LEU A 45 -2.72 -17.68 18.00
CA LEU A 45 -1.95 -18.03 16.80
C LEU A 45 -2.12 -19.49 16.40
N SER A 46 -2.04 -20.45 17.34
CA SER A 46 -2.26 -21.87 17.04
C SER A 46 -3.65 -22.11 16.43
N VAL A 47 -4.71 -21.57 17.04
CA VAL A 47 -6.07 -21.71 16.50
C VAL A 47 -6.19 -21.03 15.14
N ALA A 48 -5.62 -19.85 14.94
CA ALA A 48 -5.66 -19.15 13.66
C ALA A 48 -4.91 -19.90 12.54
N ILE A 49 -3.70 -20.39 12.82
CA ILE A 49 -2.90 -21.17 11.86
C ILE A 49 -3.64 -22.44 11.46
N THR A 50 -4.07 -23.27 12.42
CA THR A 50 -4.79 -24.52 12.14
C THR A 50 -6.11 -24.28 11.40
N GLN A 51 -6.84 -23.19 11.72
CA GLN A 51 -8.06 -22.83 11.00
C GLN A 51 -7.75 -22.45 9.55
N LEU A 52 -6.76 -21.57 9.31
CA LEU A 52 -6.47 -21.04 7.98
C LEU A 52 -5.81 -22.08 7.05
N THR A 53 -4.93 -22.94 7.55
CA THR A 53 -4.31 -24.01 6.74
C THR A 53 -5.31 -25.09 6.31
N GLY A 54 -6.47 -25.18 6.97
CA GLY A 54 -7.57 -26.05 6.58
C GLY A 54 -8.53 -25.44 5.53
N ILE A 55 -8.34 -24.18 5.15
CA ILE A 55 -9.20 -23.48 4.17
C ILE A 55 -8.51 -23.47 2.80
N ALA A 56 -9.23 -23.88 1.76
CA ALA A 56 -8.74 -23.80 0.38
C ALA A 56 -8.60 -22.35 -0.09
N ALA A 57 -7.80 -22.11 -1.12
CA ALA A 57 -7.75 -20.79 -1.77
C ALA A 57 -9.15 -20.37 -2.23
N ALA A 58 -9.52 -19.11 -1.95
CA ALA A 58 -10.79 -18.52 -2.35
C ALA A 58 -11.01 -18.61 -3.87
N GLU A 59 -12.25 -18.48 -4.36
CA GLU A 59 -12.51 -18.36 -5.79
C GLU A 59 -11.92 -17.04 -6.37
N GLU A 60 -11.90 -16.89 -7.69
CA GLU A 60 -11.46 -15.64 -8.30
C GLU A 60 -12.47 -14.52 -7.99
N GLU A 61 -12.00 -13.32 -7.67
CA GLU A 61 -12.79 -12.17 -7.20
C GLU A 61 -13.56 -12.37 -5.86
N ALA A 62 -13.48 -13.55 -5.24
CA ALA A 62 -14.07 -13.81 -3.92
C ALA A 62 -13.23 -13.21 -2.78
N PRO A 63 -13.85 -12.77 -1.66
CA PRO A 63 -13.12 -12.28 -0.49
C PRO A 63 -12.14 -13.30 0.08
N VAL A 64 -10.96 -12.83 0.48
CA VAL A 64 -9.90 -13.71 1.00
C VAL A 64 -10.11 -13.98 2.49
N PRO A 65 -10.22 -15.25 2.93
CA PRO A 65 -10.43 -15.57 4.34
C PRO A 65 -9.18 -15.24 5.17
N ALA A 66 -9.37 -14.52 6.27
CA ALA A 66 -8.26 -14.04 7.11
C ALA A 66 -8.51 -14.17 8.61
N ALA A 67 -7.43 -14.29 9.38
CA ALA A 67 -7.43 -14.09 10.82
C ALA A 67 -6.48 -12.95 11.20
N LEU A 68 -6.93 -12.05 12.08
CA LEU A 68 -6.18 -10.90 12.56
C LEU A 68 -5.72 -11.10 14.02
N ILE A 69 -4.43 -10.88 14.25
CA ILE A 69 -3.79 -10.85 15.58
C ILE A 69 -3.28 -9.43 15.85
N ALA A 70 -4.18 -8.56 16.31
CA ALA A 70 -3.91 -7.20 16.71
C ALA A 70 -3.40 -7.13 18.16
N ALA A 71 -2.17 -7.63 18.35
CA ALA A 71 -1.42 -7.46 19.60
C ALA A 71 -0.42 -6.30 19.49
N SER A 72 -0.23 -5.54 20.56
CA SER A 72 0.66 -4.37 20.59
C SER A 72 2.08 -4.66 20.07
N PRO A 73 2.79 -3.67 19.52
CA PRO A 73 4.21 -3.78 19.20
C PRO A 73 5.02 -4.29 20.41
N GLY A 74 6.01 -5.15 20.15
CA GLY A 74 6.80 -5.79 21.21
C GLY A 74 6.14 -7.00 21.89
N ALA A 75 4.86 -7.32 21.64
CA ALA A 75 4.19 -8.50 22.23
C ALA A 75 4.71 -9.87 21.73
N GLY A 76 5.64 -9.91 20.78
CA GLY A 76 6.23 -11.15 20.26
C GLY A 76 5.51 -11.81 19.08
N LYS A 77 4.47 -11.17 18.50
CA LYS A 77 3.64 -11.69 17.39
C LYS A 77 4.43 -12.49 16.35
N SER A 78 5.35 -11.81 15.67
CA SER A 78 6.11 -12.31 14.53
C SER A 78 7.08 -13.43 14.91
N ARG A 79 7.61 -13.39 16.15
CA ARG A 79 8.46 -14.46 16.69
C ARG A 79 7.65 -15.72 16.94
N LEU A 80 6.58 -15.62 17.73
CA LEU A 80 5.72 -16.76 18.07
C LEU A 80 5.04 -17.36 16.84
N ALA A 81 4.63 -16.53 15.88
CA ALA A 81 4.09 -17.00 14.61
C ALA A 81 5.10 -17.93 13.90
N ARG A 82 6.38 -17.54 13.79
CA ARG A 82 7.42 -18.39 13.19
C ARG A 82 7.64 -19.69 13.97
N GLU A 83 7.76 -19.63 15.30
CA GLU A 83 7.86 -20.84 16.16
C GLU A 83 6.69 -21.82 15.95
N LEU A 84 5.48 -21.28 15.76
CA LEU A 84 4.27 -22.07 15.56
C LEU A 84 4.11 -22.57 14.12
N LEU A 85 4.60 -21.87 13.11
CA LEU A 85 4.61 -22.36 11.73
C LEU A 85 5.43 -23.65 11.60
N GLU A 86 6.65 -23.69 12.15
CA GLU A 86 7.47 -24.92 12.15
C GLU A 86 6.78 -26.07 12.90
N THR A 87 5.94 -25.77 13.90
CA THR A 87 5.20 -26.77 14.70
C THR A 87 3.91 -27.27 14.02
N PHE A 88 3.16 -26.38 13.35
CA PHE A 88 1.80 -26.64 12.87
C PHE A 88 1.68 -26.71 11.33
N ALA A 89 2.60 -26.09 10.59
CA ALA A 89 2.67 -26.16 9.14
C ALA A 89 3.73 -27.20 8.68
N GLY A 90 4.91 -27.21 9.31
CA GLY A 90 5.99 -28.15 8.95
C GLY A 90 6.37 -28.01 7.46
N ASP A 91 6.32 -29.12 6.70
CA ASP A 91 6.58 -29.12 5.26
C ASP A 91 5.51 -28.41 4.42
N THR A 92 4.37 -28.00 5.02
CA THR A 92 3.31 -27.26 4.33
C THR A 92 3.87 -25.91 3.82
N PRO A 93 3.74 -25.58 2.53
CA PRO A 93 4.33 -24.35 1.99
C PRO A 93 3.58 -23.12 2.51
N VAL A 94 4.32 -22.20 3.12
CA VAL A 94 3.81 -20.95 3.71
C VAL A 94 4.64 -19.78 3.20
N VAL A 95 3.97 -18.70 2.82
CA VAL A 95 4.65 -17.45 2.43
C VAL A 95 4.53 -16.42 3.56
N PHE A 96 5.65 -16.17 4.23
CA PHE A 96 5.77 -15.13 5.25
C PHE A 96 6.17 -13.80 4.59
N HIS A 97 5.28 -12.82 4.66
CA HIS A 97 5.48 -11.46 4.18
C HIS A 97 5.92 -10.54 5.33
N ALA A 98 7.04 -9.83 5.15
CA ALA A 98 7.48 -8.78 6.08
C ALA A 98 7.71 -7.44 5.35
N PRO A 99 7.69 -6.28 6.04
CA PRO A 99 7.68 -4.98 5.36
C PRO A 99 8.88 -4.70 4.46
N THR A 100 10.05 -5.27 4.77
CA THR A 100 11.29 -5.05 4.00
C THR A 100 12.08 -6.35 3.82
N LEU A 101 12.93 -6.40 2.78
CA LEU A 101 13.85 -7.52 2.55
C LEU A 101 14.85 -7.74 3.70
N ALA A 102 15.14 -6.73 4.53
CA ALA A 102 15.98 -6.91 5.73
C ALA A 102 15.23 -7.74 6.78
N LEU A 103 14.00 -7.33 7.13
CA LEU A 103 13.13 -8.08 8.05
C LEU A 103 12.80 -9.49 7.54
N CYS A 104 12.70 -9.69 6.21
CA CYS A 104 12.55 -11.02 5.62
C CYS A 104 13.76 -11.94 5.87
N LYS A 105 14.98 -11.39 5.88
CA LYS A 105 16.18 -12.16 6.21
C LYS A 105 16.19 -12.49 7.69
N GLU A 106 16.03 -11.51 8.56
CA GLU A 106 15.95 -11.72 10.01
C GLU A 106 14.90 -12.77 10.40
N ALA A 107 13.74 -12.74 9.74
CA ALA A 107 12.68 -13.73 9.90
C ALA A 107 13.09 -15.14 9.41
N ALA A 108 13.73 -15.24 8.24
CA ALA A 108 14.19 -16.52 7.70
C ALA A 108 15.41 -17.09 8.44
N ASP A 109 16.30 -16.23 8.94
CA ASP A 109 17.48 -16.60 9.72
C ASP A 109 17.01 -17.19 11.07
N HIS A 110 16.07 -16.51 11.76
CA HIS A 110 15.40 -17.05 12.95
C HIS A 110 14.69 -18.40 12.68
N ALA A 111 14.05 -18.57 11.51
CA ALA A 111 13.42 -19.84 11.15
C ALA A 111 14.45 -20.97 11.00
N ARG A 112 15.62 -20.70 10.42
CA ARG A 112 16.72 -21.69 10.36
C ARG A 112 17.35 -21.96 11.72
N GLU A 113 17.46 -20.96 12.60
CA GLU A 113 17.95 -21.13 13.97
C GLU A 113 17.09 -22.10 14.80
N ILE A 114 15.77 -22.12 14.57
CA ILE A 114 14.84 -23.07 15.21
C ILE A 114 14.69 -24.41 14.46
N GLY A 115 15.51 -24.65 13.42
CA GLY A 115 15.56 -25.91 12.66
C GLY A 115 14.71 -25.96 11.38
N GLY A 116 14.00 -24.89 11.04
CA GLY A 116 13.14 -24.79 9.86
C GLY A 116 13.89 -24.60 8.54
N VAL A 117 13.25 -24.96 7.43
CA VAL A 117 13.76 -24.72 6.07
C VAL A 117 13.17 -23.42 5.55
N ALA A 118 14.00 -22.39 5.35
CA ALA A 118 13.55 -21.04 5.01
C ALA A 118 14.29 -20.41 3.82
N HIS A 119 13.53 -20.01 2.79
CA HIS A 119 14.03 -19.37 1.56
C HIS A 119 13.67 -17.89 1.50
N VAL A 120 14.66 -17.00 1.40
CA VAL A 120 14.41 -15.56 1.21
C VAL A 120 14.29 -15.26 -0.28
N ILE A 121 13.10 -14.91 -0.75
CA ILE A 121 12.87 -14.54 -2.15
C ILE A 121 13.11 -13.04 -2.33
N ARG A 122 14.05 -12.72 -3.21
CA ARG A 122 14.44 -11.35 -3.56
C ARG A 122 13.71 -10.88 -4.80
N GLY A 123 13.31 -9.61 -4.78
CA GLY A 123 12.78 -8.94 -5.96
C GLY A 123 13.80 -8.77 -7.07
N ARG A 124 13.30 -8.55 -8.29
CA ARG A 124 14.10 -8.30 -9.50
C ARG A 124 15.09 -7.13 -9.36
N PHE A 125 14.76 -6.15 -8.52
CA PHE A 125 15.56 -4.95 -8.24
C PHE A 125 16.52 -5.08 -7.05
N ALA A 126 16.47 -6.18 -6.29
CA ALA A 126 17.40 -6.39 -5.19
C ALA A 126 18.81 -6.67 -5.73
N THR A 127 19.82 -6.46 -4.89
CA THR A 127 21.20 -6.86 -5.17
C THR A 127 21.31 -8.38 -5.30
N ASP A 128 22.01 -8.81 -6.35
CA ASP A 128 22.41 -10.19 -6.61
C ASP A 128 23.41 -10.66 -5.54
N THR A 129 23.20 -11.87 -5.01
CA THR A 129 24.07 -12.43 -3.95
C THR A 129 25.38 -12.98 -4.47
N ALA A 130 25.45 -13.34 -5.77
CA ALA A 130 26.67 -13.81 -6.41
C ALA A 130 27.49 -12.65 -7.01
N GLU A 131 26.81 -11.58 -7.46
CA GLU A 131 27.41 -10.44 -8.16
C GLU A 131 26.90 -9.13 -7.51
N SER A 132 27.55 -8.69 -6.43
CA SER A 132 27.05 -7.61 -5.55
C SER A 132 26.97 -6.22 -6.19
N ASP A 133 27.60 -6.04 -7.35
CA ASP A 133 27.51 -4.87 -8.21
C ASP A 133 26.24 -4.85 -9.09
N LYS A 134 25.49 -5.96 -9.16
CA LYS A 134 24.37 -6.15 -10.09
C LYS A 134 23.05 -6.41 -9.36
N GLN A 135 21.95 -6.22 -10.09
CA GLN A 135 20.59 -6.55 -9.63
C GLN A 135 20.19 -7.96 -10.07
N MET A 136 19.27 -8.60 -9.32
CA MET A 136 18.79 -9.96 -9.56
C MET A 136 18.27 -10.17 -11.01
N CYS A 137 17.69 -9.13 -11.61
CA CYS A 137 17.36 -9.08 -13.04
C CYS A 137 18.36 -8.19 -13.79
N ARG A 138 18.81 -8.63 -14.97
CA ARG A 138 19.75 -7.89 -15.82
C ARG A 138 19.08 -6.80 -16.69
N LYS A 139 17.75 -6.81 -16.86
CA LYS A 139 16.94 -5.76 -17.53
C LYS A 139 16.06 -4.93 -16.56
N PRO A 140 16.58 -4.38 -15.46
CA PRO A 140 15.77 -3.82 -14.38
C PRO A 140 14.94 -2.60 -14.84
N ALA A 141 15.54 -1.64 -15.56
CA ALA A 141 14.85 -0.42 -15.96
C ALA A 141 13.60 -0.70 -16.83
N LEU A 142 13.69 -1.66 -17.76
CA LEU A 142 12.58 -2.06 -18.64
C LEU A 142 11.47 -2.78 -17.87
N VAL A 143 11.85 -3.67 -16.94
CA VAL A 143 10.90 -4.36 -16.08
C VAL A 143 10.16 -3.38 -15.15
N ALA A 144 10.84 -2.37 -14.59
CA ALA A 144 10.20 -1.36 -13.75
C ALA A 144 9.09 -0.60 -14.51
N ARG A 145 9.39 -0.22 -15.77
CA ARG A 145 8.43 0.40 -16.68
C ARG A 145 7.26 -0.55 -16.96
N GLY A 146 7.53 -1.81 -17.33
CA GLY A 146 6.51 -2.82 -17.56
C GLY A 146 5.59 -3.07 -16.36
N ILE A 147 6.12 -3.07 -15.13
CA ILE A 147 5.32 -3.20 -13.90
C ILE A 147 4.39 -1.99 -13.74
N SER A 148 4.87 -0.78 -14.03
CA SER A 148 4.04 0.44 -13.95
C SER A 148 2.88 0.46 -14.95
N LEU A 149 3.01 -0.31 -16.04
CA LEU A 149 1.98 -0.53 -17.06
C LEU A 149 1.07 -1.73 -16.75
N GLY A 150 1.36 -2.51 -15.69
CA GLY A 150 0.61 -3.72 -15.35
C GLY A 150 0.82 -4.88 -16.32
N LEU A 151 1.93 -4.89 -17.08
CA LEU A 151 2.26 -5.99 -18.00
C LEU A 151 2.61 -7.27 -17.22
N ASN A 152 2.32 -8.43 -17.82
CA ASN A 152 2.82 -9.70 -17.31
C ASN A 152 4.34 -9.80 -17.54
N ILE A 153 5.11 -9.54 -16.49
CA ILE A 153 6.58 -9.48 -16.58
C ILE A 153 7.22 -10.80 -17.00
N ARG A 154 6.56 -11.93 -16.72
CA ARG A 154 7.02 -13.25 -17.16
C ARG A 154 6.94 -13.33 -18.68
N GLU A 155 5.74 -13.15 -19.23
CA GLU A 155 5.47 -13.23 -20.67
C GLU A 155 6.20 -12.14 -21.47
N SER A 156 6.22 -10.90 -20.99
CA SER A 156 6.77 -9.78 -21.75
C SER A 156 8.30 -9.66 -21.72
N PHE A 157 8.97 -10.15 -20.66
CA PHE A 157 10.41 -9.93 -20.47
C PHE A 157 11.22 -11.18 -20.11
N CYS A 158 10.60 -12.29 -19.70
CA CYS A 158 11.32 -13.48 -19.24
C CYS A 158 11.23 -14.62 -20.25
N PHE A 159 10.00 -15.06 -20.55
CA PHE A 159 9.68 -16.13 -21.49
C PHE A 159 8.18 -16.20 -21.80
N ASN A 160 7.85 -16.48 -23.05
CA ASN A 160 6.52 -16.83 -23.54
C ASN A 160 6.68 -17.87 -24.67
N ASP A 161 5.98 -19.00 -24.57
CA ASP A 161 6.02 -20.12 -25.53
C ASP A 161 7.43 -20.48 -26.03
N GLU A 162 7.84 -19.97 -27.20
CA GLU A 162 9.13 -20.23 -27.85
C GLU A 162 10.23 -19.20 -27.49
N ALA A 163 9.87 -17.96 -27.12
CA ALA A 163 10.82 -16.88 -26.90
C ALA A 163 11.30 -16.80 -25.44
N ARG A 164 12.58 -16.46 -25.26
CA ARG A 164 13.23 -16.31 -23.94
C ARG A 164 14.12 -15.07 -23.90
N CYS A 165 14.23 -14.48 -22.72
CA CYS A 165 15.20 -13.43 -22.43
C CYS A 165 16.62 -13.91 -22.68
N GLU A 166 17.45 -13.10 -23.33
CA GLU A 166 18.88 -13.38 -23.56
C GLU A 166 19.65 -13.73 -22.26
N PHE A 167 19.22 -13.18 -21.12
CA PHE A 167 19.81 -13.42 -19.81
C PHE A 167 19.18 -14.60 -19.04
N ALA A 168 18.21 -15.33 -19.60
CA ALA A 168 17.41 -16.31 -18.85
C ALA A 168 18.27 -17.36 -18.12
N GLY A 169 19.29 -17.90 -18.78
CA GLY A 169 20.19 -18.92 -18.20
C GLY A 169 21.15 -18.41 -17.11
N SER A 170 21.32 -17.10 -16.96
CA SER A 170 22.19 -16.49 -15.94
C SER A 170 21.44 -15.58 -14.95
N CYS A 171 20.12 -15.43 -15.13
CA CYS A 171 19.27 -14.54 -14.34
C CYS A 171 19.12 -15.02 -12.89
N ALA A 172 19.80 -14.35 -11.96
CA ALA A 172 19.73 -14.68 -10.54
C ALA A 172 18.30 -14.66 -9.98
N TRP A 173 17.40 -13.82 -10.52
CA TRP A 173 15.99 -13.82 -10.13
C TRP A 173 15.27 -15.13 -10.46
N LEU A 174 15.50 -15.71 -11.65
CA LEU A 174 14.87 -16.97 -12.08
C LEU A 174 15.38 -18.16 -11.27
N ARG A 175 16.68 -18.21 -10.96
CA ARG A 175 17.31 -19.27 -10.15
C ARG A 175 16.74 -19.43 -8.73
N GLN A 176 15.93 -18.48 -8.24
CA GLN A 176 15.26 -18.61 -6.95
C GLN A 176 14.07 -19.58 -6.97
N PHE A 177 13.57 -19.90 -8.16
CA PHE A 177 12.34 -20.67 -8.41
C PHE A 177 12.62 -21.97 -9.16
N GLU A 178 13.85 -22.46 -9.07
CA GLU A 178 14.24 -23.78 -9.59
C GLU A 178 13.62 -24.88 -8.68
N PRO A 179 13.29 -26.07 -9.23
CA PRO A 179 12.45 -27.06 -8.53
C PRO A 179 13.02 -27.59 -7.20
N ASP A 180 14.32 -27.47 -6.99
CA ASP A 180 15.04 -27.82 -5.76
C ASP A 180 14.71 -26.88 -4.58
N ARG A 181 14.02 -25.75 -4.83
CA ARG A 181 13.66 -24.71 -3.83
C ARG A 181 12.17 -24.68 -3.50
N THR A 182 11.58 -25.87 -3.43
CA THR A 182 10.15 -26.08 -3.21
C THR A 182 9.81 -26.54 -1.78
N VAL A 183 10.78 -27.06 -1.02
CA VAL A 183 10.60 -27.51 0.38
C VAL A 183 10.85 -26.37 1.36
N GLY A 184 10.02 -26.26 2.41
CA GLY A 184 10.13 -25.24 3.45
C GLY A 184 9.38 -23.94 3.15
N HIS A 185 9.48 -22.96 4.04
CA HIS A 185 8.73 -21.70 3.99
C HIS A 185 9.46 -20.60 3.16
N ARG A 186 8.70 -19.72 2.50
CA ARG A 186 9.22 -18.58 1.74
C ARG A 186 9.05 -17.26 2.49
N TYR A 187 10.10 -16.44 2.49
CA TYR A 187 10.13 -15.13 3.13
C TYR A 187 10.27 -14.05 2.07
N MET A 188 9.26 -13.18 1.97
CA MET A 188 9.09 -12.21 0.88
C MET A 188 8.75 -10.83 1.42
N ALA A 189 9.16 -9.75 0.73
CA ALA A 189 8.68 -8.43 1.12
C ALA A 189 7.16 -8.31 0.88
N THR A 190 6.45 -7.56 1.73
CA THR A 190 5.00 -7.31 1.63
C THR A 190 4.59 -6.73 0.27
N SER A 191 5.49 -6.00 -0.39
CA SER A 191 5.28 -5.49 -1.76
C SER A 191 5.04 -6.57 -2.82
N TYR A 192 5.36 -7.84 -2.52
CA TYR A 192 5.13 -8.98 -3.42
C TYR A 192 3.79 -9.69 -3.16
N LEU A 193 3.03 -9.32 -2.12
CA LEU A 193 1.77 -9.98 -1.72
C LEU A 193 0.68 -9.99 -2.81
N GLY A 194 0.69 -9.02 -3.71
CA GLY A 194 -0.26 -8.91 -4.82
C GLY A 194 0.18 -9.57 -6.13
N TYR A 195 1.33 -10.24 -6.17
CA TYR A 195 1.88 -10.87 -7.38
C TYR A 195 1.79 -12.40 -7.26
N PRO A 196 1.45 -13.11 -8.35
CA PRO A 196 1.49 -14.57 -8.36
C PRO A 196 2.93 -15.06 -8.22
N ASP A 197 3.11 -16.15 -7.48
CA ASP A 197 4.38 -16.87 -7.44
C ASP A 197 4.68 -17.43 -8.85
N PRO A 198 5.94 -17.33 -9.33
CA PRO A 198 6.28 -17.70 -10.71
C PRO A 198 6.49 -19.22 -10.90
N ASP A 199 6.30 -20.02 -9.87
CA ASP A 199 6.41 -21.47 -9.86
C ASP A 199 5.22 -22.13 -9.14
N ALA A 200 5.18 -23.46 -9.14
CA ALA A 200 4.10 -24.25 -8.56
C ALA A 200 4.23 -24.44 -7.03
N TYR A 201 4.86 -23.50 -6.32
CA TYR A 201 5.06 -23.59 -4.87
C TYR A 201 3.75 -23.47 -4.07
N ASP A 202 2.75 -22.79 -4.64
CA ASP A 202 1.36 -22.64 -4.15
C ASP A 202 1.21 -22.64 -2.62
N GLY A 203 1.82 -21.65 -1.96
CA GLY A 203 1.84 -21.56 -0.51
C GLY A 203 0.44 -21.37 0.08
N VAL A 204 -0.06 -22.38 0.78
CA VAL A 204 -1.47 -22.50 1.23
C VAL A 204 -1.88 -21.45 2.25
N LEU A 205 -0.91 -20.77 2.88
CA LEU A 205 -1.12 -19.71 3.86
C LEU A 205 -0.16 -18.55 3.56
N ARG A 206 -0.69 -17.32 3.58
CA ARG A 206 0.11 -16.09 3.58
C ARG A 206 0.09 -15.44 4.95
N VAL A 207 1.23 -15.39 5.61
CA VAL A 207 1.38 -14.62 6.86
C VAL A 207 1.84 -13.22 6.49
N VAL A 208 1.21 -12.18 7.02
CA VAL A 208 1.60 -10.78 6.76
C VAL A 208 1.93 -10.08 8.07
N ASP A 209 3.20 -9.73 8.22
CA ASP A 209 3.77 -9.03 9.36
C ASP A 209 3.69 -7.52 9.15
N GLU A 210 3.12 -6.81 10.12
CA GLU A 210 2.79 -5.38 10.09
C GLU A 210 1.82 -4.94 8.96
N THR A 211 1.49 -3.64 8.97
CA THR A 211 0.50 -3.03 8.07
C THR A 211 0.87 -3.08 6.59
N PHE A 212 -0.02 -3.63 5.77
CA PHE A 212 0.14 -3.72 4.31
C PHE A 212 -0.85 -2.92 3.47
N TRP A 213 -2.02 -2.55 4.01
CA TRP A 213 -3.14 -2.01 3.23
C TRP A 213 -2.77 -0.76 2.41
N ALA A 214 -1.86 0.08 2.93
CA ALA A 214 -1.39 1.28 2.24
C ALA A 214 -0.67 0.98 0.91
N GLN A 215 -0.11 -0.22 0.75
CA GLN A 215 0.56 -0.66 -0.48
C GLN A 215 -0.46 -1.04 -1.58
N GLN A 216 -1.70 -1.34 -1.21
CA GLN A 216 -2.81 -1.58 -2.14
C GLN A 216 -3.46 -0.28 -2.64
N LEU A 217 -2.99 0.89 -2.19
CA LEU A 217 -3.51 2.20 -2.58
C LEU A 217 -2.50 2.95 -3.45
N SER A 218 -2.98 3.57 -4.54
CA SER A 218 -2.18 4.53 -5.31
C SER A 218 -2.95 5.80 -5.62
N PHE A 219 -2.23 6.91 -5.77
CA PHE A 219 -2.82 8.20 -6.12
C PHE A 219 -2.47 8.59 -7.55
N VAL A 220 -3.48 8.99 -8.32
CA VAL A 220 -3.30 9.70 -9.60
C VAL A 220 -3.74 11.14 -9.45
N THR A 221 -3.11 12.04 -10.20
CA THR A 221 -3.41 13.48 -10.20
C THR A 221 -3.50 13.93 -11.65
N ILE A 222 -4.65 14.48 -12.03
CA ILE A 222 -5.04 14.77 -13.42
C ILE A 222 -5.37 16.25 -13.53
N GLY A 223 -4.85 16.97 -14.52
CA GLY A 223 -5.21 18.38 -14.72
C GLY A 223 -6.69 18.53 -15.05
N ILE A 224 -7.40 19.50 -14.45
CA ILE A 224 -8.84 19.70 -14.75
C ILE A 224 -9.08 20.04 -16.22
N ASP A 225 -8.17 20.77 -16.85
CA ASP A 225 -8.25 21.15 -18.26
C ASP A 225 -8.03 19.94 -19.17
N GLU A 226 -7.06 19.09 -18.81
CA GLU A 226 -6.70 17.85 -19.50
C GLU A 226 -7.90 16.87 -19.49
N PHE A 227 -8.50 16.67 -18.31
CA PHE A 227 -9.66 15.79 -18.13
C PHE A 227 -10.91 16.26 -18.89
N ARG A 228 -10.99 17.56 -19.24
CA ARG A 228 -12.08 18.15 -20.03
C ARG A 228 -11.88 18.07 -21.54
N GLN A 229 -10.68 17.73 -22.03
CA GLN A 229 -10.41 17.69 -23.46
C GLN A 229 -11.13 16.52 -24.16
N PRO A 230 -11.60 16.69 -25.41
CA PRO A 230 -12.13 15.60 -26.22
C PRO A 230 -11.13 14.44 -26.31
N ARG A 231 -11.59 13.19 -26.23
CA ARG A 231 -10.70 12.02 -26.37
C ARG A 231 -10.34 11.80 -27.83
N THR A 232 -9.37 12.57 -28.33
CA THR A 232 -8.88 12.51 -29.73
C THR A 232 -8.33 11.13 -30.14
N PHE A 233 -8.03 10.28 -29.16
CA PHE A 233 -7.60 8.90 -29.32
C PHE A 233 -8.76 7.88 -29.51
N MET A 234 -10.03 8.28 -29.33
CA MET A 234 -11.19 7.39 -29.54
C MET A 234 -11.51 7.16 -31.03
N LYS A 235 -11.61 5.89 -31.44
CA LYS A 235 -11.96 5.50 -32.82
C LYS A 235 -13.47 5.42 -33.03
N HIS A 236 -14.02 6.38 -33.79
CA HIS A 236 -15.45 6.45 -34.16
C HIS A 236 -15.86 5.62 -35.37
N PHE A 237 -14.90 4.99 -36.05
CA PHE A 237 -15.12 4.21 -37.26
C PHE A 237 -14.86 2.72 -37.03
N ALA A 238 -15.69 1.88 -37.63
CA ALA A 238 -15.48 0.43 -37.70
C ALA A 238 -14.30 0.09 -38.63
N ARG A 239 -13.86 -1.19 -38.62
CA ARG A 239 -12.75 -1.69 -39.45
C ARG A 239 -12.97 -1.52 -40.97
N HIS A 240 -14.21 -1.29 -41.39
CA HIS A 240 -14.63 -1.00 -42.78
C HIS A 240 -14.98 0.49 -43.03
N GLY A 241 -14.54 1.41 -42.17
CA GLY A 241 -14.72 2.86 -42.38
C GLY A 241 -16.13 3.42 -42.11
N GLN A 242 -17.11 2.58 -41.74
CA GLN A 242 -18.44 3.05 -41.32
C GLN A 242 -18.37 3.71 -39.94
N LYS A 243 -18.99 4.89 -39.81
CA LYS A 243 -19.13 5.64 -38.54
C LYS A 243 -20.13 4.92 -37.64
N VAL A 244 -19.72 4.58 -36.41
CA VAL A 244 -20.58 3.90 -35.44
C VAL A 244 -21.26 4.94 -34.57
N GLU A 245 -22.49 5.33 -34.90
CA GLU A 245 -23.20 6.44 -34.24
C GLU A 245 -23.37 6.26 -32.73
N SER A 246 -23.63 5.03 -32.27
CA SER A 246 -23.72 4.72 -30.84
C SER A 246 -22.43 5.04 -30.07
N ARG A 247 -21.25 4.85 -30.66
CA ARG A 247 -19.95 5.25 -30.07
C ARG A 247 -19.76 6.77 -30.07
N VAL A 248 -20.33 7.49 -31.02
CA VAL A 248 -20.26 8.95 -31.09
C VAL A 248 -21.13 9.57 -30.00
N LYS A 249 -22.36 9.06 -29.81
CA LYS A 249 -23.23 9.46 -28.70
C LYS A 249 -22.56 9.17 -27.35
N ALA A 250 -22.09 7.93 -27.15
CA ALA A 250 -21.45 7.53 -25.89
C ALA A 250 -20.19 8.36 -25.54
N HIS A 251 -19.40 8.78 -26.54
CA HIS A 251 -18.28 9.71 -26.32
C HIS A 251 -18.76 11.14 -25.98
N ALA A 252 -19.82 11.63 -26.61
CA ALA A 252 -20.41 12.92 -26.24
C ALA A 252 -20.94 12.91 -24.79
N ASP A 253 -21.63 11.85 -24.40
CA ASP A 253 -22.15 11.65 -23.03
C ASP A 253 -20.99 11.59 -22.00
N LEU A 254 -19.90 10.89 -22.32
CA LEU A 254 -18.66 10.84 -21.51
C LEU A 254 -18.02 12.23 -21.31
N ILE A 255 -17.90 13.03 -22.38
CA ILE A 255 -17.30 14.38 -22.29
C ILE A 255 -18.22 15.34 -21.51
N GLY A 256 -19.54 15.23 -21.70
CA GLY A 256 -20.53 15.96 -20.89
C GLY A 256 -20.42 15.61 -19.40
N ALA A 257 -20.30 14.33 -19.07
CA ALA A 257 -20.07 13.86 -17.71
C ALA A 257 -18.75 14.40 -17.13
N ALA A 258 -17.67 14.43 -17.92
CA ALA A 258 -16.37 14.95 -17.50
C ALA A 258 -16.42 16.45 -17.16
N GLN A 259 -17.15 17.24 -17.95
CA GLN A 259 -17.36 18.67 -17.69
C GLN A 259 -18.16 18.88 -16.41
N ALA A 260 -19.32 18.23 -16.31
CA ALA A 260 -20.23 18.32 -15.17
C ALA A 260 -19.60 17.85 -13.85
N LEU A 261 -18.74 16.83 -13.90
CA LEU A 261 -17.97 16.35 -12.75
C LEU A 261 -17.03 17.43 -12.21
N VAL A 262 -16.26 18.07 -13.09
CA VAL A 262 -15.33 19.14 -12.69
C VAL A 262 -16.11 20.36 -12.17
N ASP A 263 -17.25 20.71 -12.76
CA ASP A 263 -18.09 21.81 -12.27
C ASP A 263 -18.70 21.51 -10.89
N ALA A 264 -19.16 20.28 -10.64
CA ALA A 264 -19.63 19.85 -9.33
C ALA A 264 -18.51 19.99 -8.28
N LEU A 265 -17.32 19.46 -8.58
CA LEU A 265 -16.15 19.54 -7.70
C LEU A 265 -15.68 20.98 -7.44
N ILE A 266 -15.67 21.86 -8.44
CA ILE A 266 -15.31 23.28 -8.28
C ILE A 266 -16.37 24.03 -7.45
N THR A 267 -17.65 23.70 -7.63
CA THR A 267 -18.76 24.31 -6.86
C THR A 267 -18.95 23.69 -5.46
N GLY A 268 -18.10 22.74 -5.06
CA GLY A 268 -18.18 22.08 -3.75
C GLY A 268 -19.38 21.12 -3.59
N ARG A 269 -20.05 20.75 -4.69
CA ARG A 269 -21.16 19.79 -4.70
C ARG A 269 -20.62 18.35 -4.76
N SER A 270 -21.39 17.38 -4.25
CA SER A 270 -20.96 15.98 -4.33
C SER A 270 -21.00 15.54 -5.79
N PRO A 271 -19.93 14.91 -6.32
CA PRO A 271 -19.96 14.32 -7.66
C PRO A 271 -20.94 13.13 -7.74
N LEU A 272 -21.40 12.62 -6.59
CA LEU A 272 -22.44 11.59 -6.50
C LEU A 272 -23.86 12.15 -6.68
N ASP A 273 -24.06 13.48 -6.67
CA ASP A 273 -25.36 14.12 -6.94
C ASP A 273 -25.67 14.24 -8.44
N LEU A 274 -24.71 13.89 -9.30
CA LEU A 274 -24.89 13.87 -10.75
C LEU A 274 -25.90 12.78 -11.18
N PRO A 275 -26.63 13.00 -12.30
CA PRO A 275 -27.75 12.15 -12.74
C PRO A 275 -27.33 10.79 -13.33
N TYR A 276 -26.09 10.35 -13.09
CA TYR A 276 -25.54 9.09 -13.58
C TYR A 276 -25.68 7.98 -12.53
N SER A 277 -26.05 6.79 -12.99
CA SER A 277 -26.04 5.56 -12.20
C SER A 277 -24.63 4.99 -12.05
N ALA A 278 -24.48 3.93 -11.25
CA ALA A 278 -23.23 3.18 -11.22
C ALA A 278 -22.89 2.56 -12.57
N GLU A 279 -23.89 2.01 -13.28
CA GLU A 279 -23.73 1.37 -14.59
C GLU A 279 -23.25 2.37 -15.65
N ASP A 280 -23.75 3.62 -15.62
CA ASP A 280 -23.27 4.70 -16.48
C ASP A 280 -21.79 5.01 -16.24
N TYR A 281 -21.39 5.14 -14.96
CA TYR A 281 -19.98 5.34 -14.61
C TYR A 281 -19.10 4.14 -15.00
N GLN A 282 -19.57 2.91 -14.85
CA GLN A 282 -18.85 1.75 -15.37
C GLN A 282 -18.74 1.79 -16.91
N ALA A 283 -19.79 2.23 -17.62
CA ALA A 283 -19.77 2.37 -19.07
C ALA A 283 -18.77 3.45 -19.52
N PHE A 284 -18.68 4.57 -18.81
CA PHE A 284 -17.65 5.60 -19.02
C PHE A 284 -16.23 5.05 -18.78
N ALA A 285 -16.02 4.27 -17.72
CA ALA A 285 -14.74 3.59 -17.50
C ALA A 285 -14.39 2.64 -18.66
N ARG A 286 -15.34 1.80 -19.08
CA ARG A 286 -15.18 0.86 -20.22
C ARG A 286 -14.86 1.59 -21.53
N LEU A 287 -15.46 2.75 -21.77
CA LEU A 287 -15.18 3.57 -22.95
C LEU A 287 -13.74 4.13 -22.93
N GLU A 288 -13.30 4.71 -21.82
CA GLU A 288 -11.91 5.19 -21.68
C GLU A 288 -10.93 4.03 -21.90
N TYR A 289 -11.13 2.86 -21.27
CA TYR A 289 -10.31 1.67 -21.49
C TYR A 289 -10.32 1.18 -22.94
N ALA A 290 -11.48 1.17 -23.62
CA ALA A 290 -11.58 0.78 -25.03
C ALA A 290 -10.89 1.74 -26.00
N ALA A 291 -10.43 2.89 -25.51
CA ALA A 291 -9.64 3.87 -26.24
C ALA A 291 -8.12 3.70 -26.02
N GLN A 292 -7.69 2.71 -25.23
CA GLN A 292 -6.30 2.29 -25.15
C GLN A 292 -5.75 1.96 -26.54
N ALA A 293 -4.59 2.51 -26.87
CA ALA A 293 -3.94 2.22 -28.14
C ALA A 293 -3.55 0.73 -28.20
N ASP A 294 -3.85 0.10 -29.33
CA ASP A 294 -3.45 -1.28 -29.66
C ASP A 294 -1.92 -1.31 -29.89
N ILE A 295 -1.20 -1.44 -28.78
CA ILE A 295 0.26 -1.46 -28.71
C ILE A 295 0.62 -2.86 -28.22
N PRO A 296 1.36 -3.66 -29.01
CA PRO A 296 1.74 -5.00 -28.58
C PRO A 296 2.62 -4.92 -27.35
N ALA A 297 2.44 -5.87 -26.43
CA ALA A 297 3.36 -6.05 -25.32
C ALA A 297 4.78 -6.33 -25.86
N PRO A 298 5.85 -5.90 -25.15
CA PRO A 298 7.20 -6.36 -25.45
C PRO A 298 7.28 -7.89 -25.42
N THR A 299 8.16 -8.47 -26.23
CA THR A 299 8.47 -9.92 -26.18
C THR A 299 9.88 -10.14 -25.61
N PRO A 300 10.17 -11.29 -24.96
CA PRO A 300 11.43 -11.52 -24.23
C PRO A 300 12.70 -11.50 -25.10
N GLU A 301 12.57 -11.90 -26.36
CA GLU A 301 13.66 -11.97 -27.35
C GLU A 301 14.06 -10.59 -27.93
N GLN A 302 13.19 -9.59 -27.82
CA GLN A 302 13.47 -8.24 -28.32
C GLN A 302 14.67 -7.62 -27.60
N SER A 303 15.45 -6.84 -28.37
CA SER A 303 16.52 -6.03 -27.81
C SER A 303 15.98 -5.02 -26.80
N GLU A 304 16.83 -4.59 -25.86
CA GLU A 304 16.45 -3.56 -24.88
C GLU A 304 15.92 -2.28 -25.53
N THR A 305 16.44 -1.92 -26.70
CA THR A 305 16.01 -0.76 -27.48
C THR A 305 14.58 -0.91 -27.99
N GLU A 306 14.22 -2.06 -28.56
CA GLU A 306 12.88 -2.33 -29.09
C GLU A 306 11.85 -2.40 -27.96
N GLN A 307 12.17 -3.13 -26.89
CA GLN A 307 11.34 -3.18 -25.68
C GLN A 307 11.13 -1.76 -25.11
N SER A 308 12.19 -0.94 -25.05
CA SER A 308 12.12 0.45 -24.57
C SER A 308 11.19 1.32 -25.42
N GLN A 309 11.24 1.18 -26.75
CA GLN A 309 10.39 1.94 -27.68
C GLN A 309 8.90 1.56 -27.56
N LEU A 310 8.60 0.26 -27.44
CA LEU A 310 7.22 -0.21 -27.19
C LEU A 310 6.69 0.31 -25.86
N LEU A 311 7.51 0.24 -24.80
CA LEU A 311 7.15 0.76 -23.48
C LEU A 311 6.90 2.27 -23.48
N THR A 312 7.67 3.07 -24.22
CA THR A 312 7.41 4.53 -24.31
C THR A 312 6.04 4.81 -24.91
N ARG A 313 5.70 4.14 -26.02
CA ARG A 313 4.39 4.29 -26.67
C ARG A 313 3.26 3.84 -25.74
N ALA A 314 3.46 2.73 -25.01
CA ALA A 314 2.49 2.20 -24.06
C ALA A 314 2.30 3.14 -22.85
N GLU A 315 3.37 3.71 -22.31
CA GLU A 315 3.34 4.71 -21.24
C GLU A 315 2.52 5.94 -21.62
N ASP A 316 2.77 6.50 -22.80
CA ASP A 316 2.04 7.68 -23.27
C ASP A 316 0.54 7.38 -23.48
N ALA A 317 0.20 6.24 -24.08
CA ALA A 317 -1.20 5.84 -24.28
C ALA A 317 -1.93 5.51 -22.95
N GLN A 318 -1.29 4.76 -22.06
CA GLN A 318 -1.92 4.24 -20.84
C GLN A 318 -2.08 5.30 -19.75
N ARG A 319 -1.18 6.31 -19.68
CA ARG A 319 -1.26 7.39 -18.68
C ARG A 319 -2.59 8.13 -18.75
N HIS A 320 -3.01 8.58 -19.92
CA HIS A 320 -4.28 9.30 -20.07
C HIS A 320 -5.48 8.36 -19.83
N VAL A 321 -5.52 7.21 -20.51
CA VAL A 321 -6.64 6.24 -20.44
C VAL A 321 -6.88 5.70 -19.02
N SER A 322 -5.85 5.16 -18.37
CA SER A 322 -5.99 4.50 -17.07
C SER A 322 -6.40 5.50 -15.98
N TRP A 323 -5.88 6.72 -16.01
CA TRP A 323 -6.17 7.73 -14.99
C TRP A 323 -7.60 8.26 -15.13
N TYR A 324 -8.07 8.49 -16.36
CA TYR A 324 -9.45 8.92 -16.60
C TYR A 324 -10.45 7.82 -16.21
N ALA A 325 -10.23 6.58 -16.64
CA ALA A 325 -11.04 5.43 -16.23
C ALA A 325 -11.11 5.27 -14.70
N SER A 326 -10.00 5.54 -14.00
CA SER A 326 -9.93 5.48 -12.52
C SER A 326 -10.87 6.46 -11.82
N VAL A 327 -11.18 7.62 -12.42
CA VAL A 327 -12.18 8.56 -11.89
C VAL A 327 -13.57 7.91 -11.91
N TRP A 328 -13.94 7.32 -13.04
CA TRP A 328 -15.24 6.70 -13.26
C TRP A 328 -15.46 5.45 -12.42
N VAL A 329 -14.47 4.55 -12.35
CA VAL A 329 -14.50 3.37 -11.46
C VAL A 329 -14.69 3.78 -9.99
N CYS A 330 -14.06 4.87 -9.55
CA CYS A 330 -14.19 5.37 -8.19
C CYS A 330 -15.61 5.88 -7.88
N LEU A 331 -16.28 6.50 -8.86
CA LEU A 331 -17.67 6.96 -8.74
C LEU A 331 -18.69 5.82 -8.82
N ALA A 332 -18.47 4.84 -9.70
CA ALA A 332 -19.29 3.63 -9.80
C ALA A 332 -19.35 2.87 -8.45
N ALA A 333 -18.18 2.53 -7.90
CA ALA A 333 -18.08 1.82 -6.62
C ALA A 333 -18.70 2.61 -5.45
N ALA A 334 -18.63 3.94 -5.47
CA ALA A 334 -19.26 4.78 -4.44
C ALA A 334 -20.80 4.79 -4.57
N LYS A 335 -21.34 4.81 -5.80
CA LYS A 335 -22.79 4.68 -6.07
C LYS A 335 -23.32 3.29 -5.70
N GLU A 336 -22.61 2.22 -6.06
CA GLU A 336 -22.94 0.82 -5.69
C GLU A 336 -22.99 0.63 -4.17
N ALA A 337 -22.01 1.17 -3.45
CA ALA A 337 -21.97 1.15 -1.99
C ALA A 337 -22.92 2.16 -1.31
N GLY A 338 -23.87 2.76 -2.05
CA GLY A 338 -24.89 3.68 -1.52
C GLY A 338 -24.34 4.93 -0.84
N ARG A 339 -23.10 5.35 -1.15
CA ARG A 339 -22.43 6.46 -0.46
C ARG A 339 -23.01 7.81 -0.89
N THR A 340 -23.09 8.74 0.06
CA THR A 340 -23.48 10.14 -0.19
C THR A 340 -22.27 11.07 -0.37
N THR A 341 -21.12 10.70 0.19
CA THR A 341 -19.84 11.41 0.11
C THR A 341 -18.74 10.53 -0.50
N ILE A 342 -17.68 11.15 -1.01
CA ILE A 342 -16.53 10.44 -1.58
C ILE A 342 -15.21 11.14 -1.23
N GLU A 343 -14.42 10.52 -0.35
CA GLU A 343 -13.09 11.06 0.02
C GLU A 343 -11.99 10.65 -0.98
N ARG A 344 -12.22 9.55 -1.70
CA ARG A 344 -11.30 8.99 -2.69
C ARG A 344 -11.18 9.84 -3.96
N LEU A 345 -12.03 10.85 -4.15
CA LEU A 345 -12.02 11.76 -5.30
C LEU A 345 -12.15 13.20 -4.80
N ARG A 346 -11.14 14.04 -5.05
CA ARG A 346 -11.16 15.44 -4.60
C ARG A 346 -10.37 16.36 -5.52
N LEU A 347 -10.65 17.67 -5.45
CA LEU A 347 -9.73 18.67 -5.99
C LEU A 347 -8.45 18.74 -5.14
N PHE A 348 -7.35 19.02 -5.81
CA PHE A 348 -6.02 19.17 -5.22
C PHE A 348 -5.30 20.30 -5.94
N GLN A 349 -4.79 21.27 -5.20
CA GLN A 349 -3.96 22.33 -5.75
C GLN A 349 -2.49 21.95 -5.67
N THR A 350 -1.73 22.20 -6.74
CA THR A 350 -0.27 22.03 -6.78
C THR A 350 0.31 23.02 -7.77
N ASN A 351 1.35 23.75 -7.37
CA ASN A 351 2.06 24.73 -8.20
C ASN A 351 1.11 25.75 -8.89
N GLY A 352 0.09 26.22 -8.17
CA GLY A 352 -0.93 27.16 -8.68
C GLY A 352 -1.95 26.57 -9.66
N ARG A 353 -1.89 25.27 -9.97
CA ARG A 353 -2.86 24.58 -10.83
C ARG A 353 -3.83 23.73 -10.01
N ILE A 354 -5.07 23.64 -10.49
CA ILE A 354 -6.11 22.77 -9.94
C ILE A 354 -6.06 21.42 -10.67
N ALA A 355 -6.10 20.33 -9.91
CA ALA A 355 -6.11 18.98 -10.43
C ALA A 355 -7.16 18.12 -9.71
N ILE A 356 -7.66 17.09 -10.38
CA ILE A 356 -8.43 16.01 -9.78
C ILE A 356 -7.43 15.02 -9.18
N ARG A 357 -7.57 14.68 -7.90
CA ARG A 357 -6.79 13.62 -7.25
C ARG A 357 -7.69 12.44 -6.91
N VAL A 358 -7.34 11.26 -7.43
CA VAL A 358 -8.08 10.01 -7.21
C VAL A 358 -7.23 9.04 -6.39
N CYS A 359 -7.83 8.42 -5.37
CA CYS A 359 -7.29 7.26 -4.65
C CYS A 359 -7.82 5.97 -5.28
N ARG A 360 -6.92 5.25 -5.96
CA ARG A 360 -7.18 3.95 -6.58
C ARG A 360 -6.89 2.85 -5.56
N LYS A 361 -7.85 1.95 -5.39
CA LYS A 361 -7.63 0.63 -4.78
C LYS A 361 -7.12 -0.28 -5.89
N HIS A 362 -6.04 -1.02 -5.62
CA HIS A 362 -5.62 -2.15 -6.44
C HIS A 362 -6.36 -3.40 -5.93
N PRO A 363 -6.94 -4.24 -6.81
CA PRO A 363 -7.54 -5.50 -6.40
C PRO A 363 -6.45 -6.44 -5.89
N SER A 364 -6.72 -7.16 -4.80
CA SER A 364 -5.85 -8.25 -4.38
C SER A 364 -5.97 -9.40 -5.37
N ARG A 365 -4.83 -9.90 -5.87
CA ARG A 365 -4.79 -11.08 -6.76
C ARG A 365 -4.40 -12.37 -6.05
N HIS A 366 -4.00 -12.31 -4.78
CA HIS A 366 -3.80 -13.54 -4.01
C HIS A 366 -5.16 -14.10 -3.59
N ARG A 367 -5.25 -15.44 -3.53
CA ARG A 367 -6.47 -16.17 -3.18
C ARG A 367 -6.27 -17.03 -1.93
N GLN A 368 -5.03 -17.25 -1.51
CA GLN A 368 -4.71 -18.09 -0.36
C GLN A 368 -5.06 -17.38 0.97
N PRO A 369 -5.55 -18.10 2.00
CA PRO A 369 -5.88 -17.56 3.31
C PRO A 369 -4.76 -16.72 3.95
N MET A 370 -5.15 -15.74 4.78
CA MET A 370 -4.22 -14.79 5.41
C MET A 370 -4.16 -14.86 6.94
N LEU A 371 -2.95 -14.88 7.50
CA LEU A 371 -2.73 -14.55 8.92
C LEU A 371 -2.13 -13.14 9.01
N LEU A 372 -2.88 -12.18 9.55
CA LEU A 372 -2.47 -10.78 9.68
C LEU A 372 -1.91 -10.53 11.08
N LEU A 373 -0.66 -10.07 11.17
CA LEU A 373 0.05 -9.75 12.41
C LEU A 373 0.26 -8.22 12.51
N ASP A 374 -0.82 -7.47 12.52
CA ASP A 374 -0.80 -6.00 12.48
C ASP A 374 -1.51 -5.44 13.73
N ALA A 375 -0.81 -4.60 14.50
CA ALA A 375 -1.33 -4.00 15.73
C ALA A 375 -2.33 -2.87 15.46
N ASP A 376 -2.20 -2.20 14.32
CA ASP A 376 -2.95 -1.00 13.93
C ASP A 376 -3.97 -1.33 12.82
N ALA A 377 -4.28 -2.61 12.63
CA ALA A 377 -5.24 -3.08 11.64
C ALA A 377 -6.66 -2.66 11.97
N ASP A 378 -7.30 -2.02 11.00
CA ASP A 378 -8.69 -1.58 11.06
C ASP A 378 -9.59 -2.55 10.27
N PRO A 379 -10.60 -3.19 10.91
CA PRO A 379 -11.51 -4.11 10.23
C PRO A 379 -12.32 -3.49 9.08
N GLU A 380 -12.64 -2.19 9.12
CA GLU A 380 -13.34 -1.51 8.02
C GLU A 380 -12.42 -1.33 6.82
N ILE A 381 -11.14 -1.00 7.05
CA ILE A 381 -10.13 -0.91 5.99
C ILE A 381 -9.89 -2.28 5.36
N LEU A 382 -9.79 -3.35 6.17
CA LEU A 382 -9.60 -4.71 5.68
C LEU A 382 -10.83 -5.21 4.90
N GLY A 383 -12.05 -4.99 5.41
CA GLY A 383 -13.27 -5.30 4.67
C GLY A 383 -13.37 -4.53 3.34
N ALA A 384 -12.97 -3.26 3.30
CA ALA A 384 -12.88 -2.47 2.07
C ALA A 384 -11.82 -2.98 1.08
N LEU A 385 -10.92 -3.88 1.50
CA LEU A 385 -9.95 -4.58 0.66
C LEU A 385 -10.39 -5.99 0.20
N GLU A 386 -11.66 -6.37 0.38
CA GLU A 386 -12.18 -7.74 0.13
C GLU A 386 -11.47 -8.81 1.00
N ILE A 387 -11.19 -8.49 2.26
CA ILE A 387 -10.62 -9.44 3.24
C ILE A 387 -11.72 -9.85 4.22
N ASP A 388 -12.04 -11.14 4.26
CA ASP A 388 -13.08 -11.70 5.10
C ASP A 388 -12.52 -12.20 6.43
N LEU A 389 -12.62 -11.35 7.46
CA LEU A 389 -12.09 -11.60 8.81
C LEU A 389 -12.90 -12.68 9.56
N GLN A 390 -12.44 -13.92 9.45
CA GLN A 390 -12.97 -15.09 10.18
C GLN A 390 -12.75 -14.98 11.69
N ARG A 391 -11.72 -14.24 12.12
CA ARG A 391 -11.28 -14.14 13.50
C ARG A 391 -10.48 -12.86 13.72
N THR A 392 -10.74 -12.17 14.84
CA THR A 392 -9.93 -11.04 15.30
C THR A 392 -9.55 -11.26 16.77
N THR A 393 -8.28 -11.14 17.09
CA THR A 393 -7.75 -11.19 18.47
C THR A 393 -7.08 -9.86 18.80
N ASN A 394 -7.59 -9.16 19.79
CA ASN A 394 -7.04 -7.87 20.25
C ASN A 394 -6.29 -8.06 21.58
N MET A 395 -5.06 -7.58 21.68
CA MET A 395 -4.24 -7.69 22.90
C MET A 395 -3.43 -6.41 23.12
N VAL A 396 -3.94 -5.54 24.00
CA VAL A 396 -3.29 -4.25 24.30
C VAL A 396 -2.35 -4.41 25.49
N LEU A 397 -1.06 -4.24 25.26
CA LEU A 397 -0.07 -4.18 26.34
C LEU A 397 -0.08 -2.82 27.01
N ARG A 398 0.17 -2.79 28.32
CA ARG A 398 0.41 -1.54 29.04
C ARG A 398 1.77 -0.98 28.61
N PRO A 399 1.87 0.24 28.08
CA PRO A 399 3.16 0.85 27.78
C PRO A 399 4.00 0.95 29.05
N ASN A 400 5.28 0.58 28.98
CA ASN A 400 6.25 0.81 30.06
C ASN A 400 6.87 2.23 29.97
N ALA A 401 6.05 3.20 29.59
CA ALA A 401 6.43 4.59 29.36
C ALA A 401 5.21 5.49 29.57
N GLU A 402 5.43 6.67 30.15
CA GLU A 402 4.41 7.72 30.21
C GLU A 402 4.45 8.53 28.91
N VAL A 403 3.34 8.55 28.17
CA VAL A 403 3.24 9.29 26.90
C VAL A 403 2.59 10.65 27.16
N VAL A 404 3.42 11.68 27.28
CA VAL A 404 2.97 13.07 27.46
C VAL A 404 2.97 13.80 26.11
N GLN A 405 1.81 14.25 25.65
CA GLN A 405 1.75 15.11 24.47
C GLN A 405 2.21 16.53 24.81
N VAL A 406 3.38 16.95 24.30
CA VAL A 406 3.96 18.28 24.57
C VAL A 406 3.44 19.41 23.65
N HIS A 407 2.86 19.06 22.50
CA HIS A 407 2.28 19.99 21.51
C HIS A 407 1.23 19.29 20.61
N ASP A 408 0.27 20.04 20.08
CA ASP A 408 -0.84 19.61 19.22
C ASP A 408 -0.58 19.65 17.69
N ARG A 409 0.29 20.55 17.25
CA ARG A 409 0.65 20.81 15.85
C ARG A 409 1.19 19.54 15.17
N ARG A 410 0.67 19.23 13.97
CA ARG A 410 1.10 18.05 13.19
C ARG A 410 2.46 18.24 12.54
N MET A 411 3.33 17.24 12.64
CA MET A 411 4.65 17.18 11.99
C MET A 411 4.56 16.37 10.69
N THR A 412 4.27 17.01 9.55
CA THR A 412 4.29 16.31 8.25
C THR A 412 5.65 16.47 7.56
N HIS A 413 6.11 15.42 6.88
CA HIS A 413 7.41 15.41 6.22
C HIS A 413 7.56 16.53 5.18
N GLY A 414 6.50 16.79 4.39
CA GLY A 414 6.48 17.89 3.42
C GLY A 414 6.56 19.28 4.09
N SER A 415 5.73 19.52 5.12
CA SER A 415 5.72 20.81 5.81
C SER A 415 7.04 21.13 6.51
N LEU A 416 7.70 20.12 7.08
CA LEU A 416 9.00 20.31 7.74
C LEU A 416 10.15 20.53 6.75
N LEU A 417 10.18 19.83 5.60
CA LEU A 417 11.24 20.07 4.61
C LEU A 417 11.15 21.46 3.97
N GLN A 418 9.95 21.96 3.72
CA GLN A 418 9.75 23.24 3.02
C GLN A 418 9.63 24.46 3.95
N GLY A 419 9.08 24.30 5.15
CA GLY A 419 8.82 25.40 6.08
C GLY A 419 9.93 25.63 7.10
N THR A 420 10.85 26.56 6.84
CA THR A 420 11.91 26.96 7.78
C THR A 420 11.32 27.51 9.09
N ASP A 421 10.29 28.35 9.03
CA ASP A 421 9.60 28.88 10.23
C ASP A 421 8.97 27.77 11.09
N LEU A 422 8.50 26.69 10.45
CA LEU A 422 7.95 25.53 11.14
C LEU A 422 9.07 24.74 11.83
N ARG A 423 10.24 24.56 11.20
CA ARG A 423 11.40 23.92 11.83
C ARG A 423 11.93 24.72 13.01
N GLU A 424 12.06 26.04 12.88
CA GLU A 424 12.46 26.93 13.99
C GLU A 424 11.42 26.92 15.13
N ALA A 425 10.12 26.88 14.84
CA ALA A 425 9.10 26.71 15.88
C ALA A 425 9.27 25.39 16.65
N TRP A 426 9.56 24.28 15.95
CA TRP A 426 9.83 22.99 16.61
C TRP A 426 11.16 22.94 17.35
N ARG A 427 12.20 23.62 16.86
CA ARG A 427 13.46 23.80 17.56
C ARG A 427 13.27 24.47 18.93
N ARG A 428 12.34 25.44 19.02
CA ARG A 428 11.97 26.07 20.31
C ARG A 428 11.28 25.11 21.26
N VAL A 429 10.39 24.24 20.75
CA VAL A 429 9.75 23.18 21.56
C VAL A 429 10.82 22.20 22.06
N ILE A 430 11.67 21.66 21.19
CA ILE A 430 12.77 20.76 21.56
C ILE A 430 13.68 21.41 22.61
N ARG A 431 14.05 22.68 22.41
CA ARG A 431 14.87 23.43 23.39
C ARG A 431 14.17 23.60 24.74
N ARG A 432 12.85 23.78 24.77
CA ARG A 432 12.07 23.83 26.03
C ARG A 432 12.13 22.49 26.75
N GLU A 433 11.89 21.37 26.06
CA GLU A 433 11.92 20.04 26.68
C GLU A 433 13.33 19.70 27.18
N VAL A 434 14.39 20.05 26.44
CA VAL A 434 15.79 19.90 26.89
C VAL A 434 16.08 20.70 28.16
N LEU A 435 15.55 21.93 28.27
CA LEU A 435 15.70 22.74 29.48
C LEU A 435 14.86 22.20 30.65
N SER A 436 13.70 21.57 30.39
CA SER A 436 12.88 20.92 31.43
C SER A 436 13.57 19.68 32.00
N ASP A 437 14.06 18.79 31.12
CA ASP A 437 14.82 17.60 31.52
C ASP A 437 16.07 17.97 32.34
N GLN A 438 16.82 18.99 31.93
CA GLN A 438 17.99 19.50 32.69
C GLN A 438 17.66 20.01 34.10
N VAL A 439 16.41 20.43 34.36
CA VAL A 439 15.96 20.89 35.67
C VAL A 439 15.38 19.75 36.52
N GLU A 440 14.80 18.73 35.90
CA GLU A 440 14.10 17.66 36.61
C GLU A 440 14.96 16.42 36.88
N GLN A 441 15.59 15.83 35.86
CA GLN A 441 16.21 14.49 35.94
C GLN A 441 17.56 14.37 35.24
N GLY A 442 17.82 15.18 34.21
CA GLY A 442 19.06 15.15 33.42
C GLY A 442 19.26 13.87 32.62
N GLY A 443 18.17 13.21 32.20
CA GLY A 443 18.20 11.93 31.47
C GLY A 443 18.59 12.07 30.00
N GLY A 444 18.47 13.28 29.43
CA GLY A 444 18.70 13.58 28.04
C GLY A 444 17.44 13.39 27.17
N VAL A 445 17.20 14.34 26.26
CA VAL A 445 16.04 14.31 25.35
C VAL A 445 16.39 13.66 24.02
N LEU A 446 15.77 12.52 23.72
CA LEU A 446 15.85 11.89 22.41
C LEU A 446 14.76 12.44 21.46
N VAL A 447 15.17 12.94 20.30
CA VAL A 447 14.24 13.41 19.25
C VAL A 447 14.25 12.46 18.06
N GLY A 448 13.14 11.75 17.84
CA GLY A 448 12.94 10.88 16.68
C GLY A 448 12.42 11.64 15.46
N ALA A 449 13.13 11.58 14.33
CA ALA A 449 12.69 12.15 13.05
C ALA A 449 13.32 11.40 11.86
N SER A 450 12.76 11.56 10.65
CA SER A 450 13.36 10.97 9.45
C SER A 450 14.72 11.61 9.15
N ARG A 451 15.68 10.83 8.60
CA ARG A 451 17.02 11.32 8.25
C ARG A 451 17.01 12.62 7.41
N LYS A 452 16.04 12.77 6.50
CA LYS A 452 15.89 13.98 5.66
C LYS A 452 15.50 15.21 6.48
N ILE A 453 14.62 15.04 7.48
CA ILE A 453 14.25 16.13 8.39
C ILE A 453 15.43 16.47 9.29
N VAL A 454 16.09 15.46 9.88
CA VAL A 454 17.26 15.65 10.75
C VAL A 454 18.35 16.45 10.02
N LEU A 455 18.74 16.04 8.80
CA LEU A 455 19.70 16.79 7.98
C LEU A 455 19.29 18.25 7.79
N ARG A 456 18.01 18.53 7.50
CA ARG A 456 17.55 19.90 7.30
C ARG A 456 17.56 20.75 8.58
N PHE A 457 17.41 20.14 9.76
CA PHE A 457 17.60 20.82 11.04
C PHE A 457 19.08 21.13 11.34
N PHE A 458 20.02 20.29 10.89
CA PHE A 458 21.46 20.57 10.96
C PHE A 458 21.87 21.67 9.96
N GLU A 459 21.39 21.61 8.71
CA GLU A 459 21.62 22.65 7.70
C GLU A 459 21.14 24.04 8.19
N ASP A 460 19.93 24.12 8.76
CA ASP A 460 19.38 25.34 9.36
C ASP A 460 20.19 25.85 10.57
N ALA A 461 20.94 24.96 11.24
CA ALA A 461 21.84 25.30 12.35
C ALA A 461 23.27 25.64 11.90
N GLY A 462 23.59 25.52 10.60
CA GLY A 462 24.91 25.79 10.03
C GLY A 462 25.89 24.61 10.07
N HIS A 463 25.39 23.37 10.04
CA HIS A 463 26.16 22.13 10.07
C HIS A 463 26.00 21.29 8.80
#